data_AF-F7KYY2-F1
#
_entry.id   AF-F7KYY2-F1
#
_cell.length_a   1.000
_cell.length_b   1.000
_cell.length_c   1.000
_cell.angle_alpha   90.00
_cell.angle_beta   90.00
_cell.angle_gamma   90.00
#
_symmetry.space_group_name_H-M   'P 1'
#
loop_
_entity.id
_entity.type
_entity.pdbx_description
1 polymer ?
#
loop_
_entity_poly.entity_id
_entity_poly.type
_entity_poly.pdbx_seq_one_letter_code
_entity_poly.pdbx_strand_id
1 'polypeptide(L)'
;MKKLILISCLLVSFASFAGMNDLPDNVERNIRSAVSTYSGSEKRENYNYYKDSYLEMINRLDNSGIPEVDKQTIIKRLEAMYGANYPKQLSRVNDEINDYKGLVNRIREEQNAVQQKTQAENAKSKEEIKSILNSSSIPKTDLNRIKQNAEEEYPNDYTLQKAYIKGAIKTYNDLKK
;
A
#
# COMPACT_ATOMS: atom_id res chain seq x y z
N MET A 1 2.93 -24.92 -5.94
CA MET A 1 3.31 -23.71 -6.72
C MET A 1 3.24 -22.49 -5.80
N LYS A 2 4.36 -21.79 -5.56
CA LYS A 2 4.39 -20.60 -4.69
C LYS A 2 3.73 -19.43 -5.43
N LYS A 3 2.49 -19.09 -5.09
CA LYS A 3 1.88 -17.82 -5.51
C LYS A 3 2.49 -16.71 -4.64
N LEU A 4 3.63 -16.18 -5.06
CA LEU A 4 4.07 -14.88 -4.60
C LEU A 4 3.04 -13.89 -5.14
N ILE A 5 2.18 -13.34 -4.27
CA ILE A 5 1.40 -12.16 -4.60
C ILE A 5 2.42 -11.02 -4.71
N LEU A 6 3.00 -10.91 -5.90
CA LEU A 6 3.80 -9.79 -6.33
C LEU A 6 2.80 -8.64 -6.46
N ILE A 7 2.68 -7.84 -5.41
CA ILE A 7 2.11 -6.50 -5.53
C ILE A 7 3.10 -5.76 -6.41
N SER A 8 2.87 -5.83 -7.72
CA SER A 8 3.63 -5.09 -8.71
C SER A 8 3.32 -3.62 -8.47
N CYS A 9 4.17 -2.95 -7.70
CA CYS A 9 4.33 -1.50 -7.84
C CYS A 9 4.79 -1.30 -9.29
N LEU A 10 3.82 -1.01 -10.16
CA LEU A 10 4.03 -0.67 -11.55
C LEU A 10 4.85 0.62 -11.53
N LEU A 11 6.19 0.48 -11.57
CA LEU A 11 7.10 1.57 -11.82
C LEU A 11 6.92 1.96 -13.29
N VAL A 12 5.85 2.71 -13.57
CA VAL A 12 5.79 3.47 -14.80
C VAL A 12 6.81 4.58 -14.62
N SER A 13 7.96 4.39 -15.25
CA SER A 13 8.99 5.39 -15.41
C SER A 13 8.41 6.54 -16.25
N PHE A 14 7.69 7.45 -15.60
CA PHE A 14 7.46 8.77 -16.15
C PHE A 14 8.74 9.57 -15.92
N ALA A 15 9.22 10.19 -17.00
CA ALA A 15 10.44 10.98 -17.02
C ALA A 15 10.47 11.91 -15.80
N SER A 16 11.51 11.72 -14.98
CA SER A 16 11.85 12.61 -13.88
C SER A 16 11.79 14.04 -14.40
N PHE A 17 10.93 14.87 -13.83
CA PHE A 17 10.86 16.31 -14.11
C PHE A 17 12.06 17.02 -13.46
N ALA A 18 13.26 16.55 -13.79
CA ALA A 18 14.51 17.08 -13.30
C ALA A 18 15.02 18.08 -14.36
N GLY A 19 14.86 19.38 -14.09
CA GLY A 19 15.72 20.39 -14.70
C GLY A 19 15.09 21.49 -15.54
N MET A 20 13.92 22.02 -15.19
CA MET A 20 13.51 23.34 -15.68
C MET A 20 12.97 24.19 -14.51
N ASN A 21 13.59 25.34 -14.26
CA ASN A 21 13.06 26.41 -13.37
C ASN A 21 11.82 27.11 -13.96
N ASP A 22 11.30 26.56 -15.06
CA ASP A 22 10.16 27.06 -15.79
C ASP A 22 8.91 26.39 -15.27
N LEU A 23 7.91 27.22 -15.01
CA LEU A 23 6.62 26.78 -14.55
C LEU A 23 5.89 26.07 -15.69
N PRO A 24 5.10 25.03 -15.40
CA PRO A 24 4.14 24.52 -16.37
C PRO A 24 3.24 25.65 -16.89
N ASP A 25 2.92 25.64 -18.19
CA ASP A 25 2.16 26.72 -18.84
C ASP A 25 0.84 27.05 -18.14
N ASN A 26 0.15 26.04 -17.62
CA ASN A 26 -1.09 26.22 -16.86
C ASN A 26 -0.84 26.95 -15.53
N VAL A 27 0.25 26.62 -14.83
CA VAL A 27 0.64 27.25 -13.56
C VAL A 27 1.04 28.71 -13.82
N GLU A 28 1.87 28.95 -14.83
CA GLU A 28 2.26 30.30 -15.24
C GLU A 28 1.04 31.18 -15.54
N ARG A 29 0.10 30.66 -16.34
CA ARG A 29 -1.15 31.35 -16.67
C ARG A 29 -1.98 31.64 -15.42
N ASN A 30 -2.10 30.67 -14.50
CA ASN A 30 -2.85 30.80 -13.27
C ASN A 30 -2.24 31.88 -12.35
N ILE A 31 -0.92 31.92 -12.21
CA ILE A 31 -0.23 32.94 -11.42
C ILE A 31 -0.47 34.33 -12.03
N ARG A 32 -0.29 34.48 -13.34
CA ARG A 32 -0.55 35.77 -14.03
C ARG A 32 -1.99 36.24 -13.85
N SER A 33 -2.95 35.32 -13.87
CA SER A 33 -4.35 35.61 -13.61
C SER A 33 -4.57 36.05 -12.16
N ALA A 34 -3.99 35.35 -11.19
CA ALA A 34 -4.13 35.64 -9.76
C ALA A 34 -3.59 37.02 -9.38
N VAL A 35 -2.51 37.46 -10.04
CA VAL A 35 -1.87 38.77 -9.76
C VAL A 35 -2.29 39.87 -10.73
N SER A 36 -3.33 39.66 -11.52
CA SER A 36 -3.70 40.55 -12.62
C SER A 36 -4.15 41.95 -12.17
N THR A 37 -4.73 42.07 -10.97
CA THR A 37 -5.24 43.31 -10.38
C THR A 37 -4.14 44.20 -9.79
N TYR A 38 -2.97 43.65 -9.51
CA TYR A 38 -1.82 44.42 -9.04
C TYR A 38 -1.13 45.15 -10.20
N SER A 39 -0.34 46.18 -9.89
CA SER A 39 0.43 46.93 -10.87
C SER A 39 1.86 47.19 -10.40
N GLY A 40 2.74 47.61 -11.32
CA GLY A 40 4.11 48.01 -10.99
C GLY A 40 4.93 46.95 -10.25
N SER A 41 5.67 47.38 -9.22
CA SER A 41 6.49 46.52 -8.38
C SER A 41 5.68 45.50 -7.59
N GLU A 42 4.51 45.88 -7.08
CA GLU A 42 3.63 45.02 -6.30
C GLU A 42 3.18 43.79 -7.11
N LYS A 43 2.88 43.97 -8.41
CA LYS A 43 2.55 42.85 -9.30
C LYS A 43 3.70 41.86 -9.41
N ARG A 44 4.93 42.35 -9.53
CA ARG A 44 6.13 41.53 -9.67
C ARG A 44 6.42 40.76 -8.38
N GLU A 45 6.27 41.40 -7.23
CA GLU A 45 6.44 40.77 -5.92
C GLU A 45 5.42 39.66 -5.70
N ASN A 46 4.14 39.92 -5.96
CA ASN A 46 3.10 38.91 -5.86
C ASN A 46 3.31 37.75 -6.85
N TYR A 47 3.72 38.04 -8.09
CA TYR A 47 4.06 37.00 -9.06
C TYR A 47 5.17 36.09 -8.55
N ASN A 48 6.27 36.66 -8.05
CA ASN A 48 7.39 35.90 -7.51
C ASN A 48 6.96 35.07 -6.29
N TYR A 49 6.17 35.65 -5.38
CA TYR A 49 5.67 34.95 -4.20
C TYR A 49 4.84 33.70 -4.57
N TYR A 50 3.96 33.82 -5.57
CA TYR A 50 3.17 32.68 -6.05
C TYR A 50 4.05 31.64 -6.76
N LYS A 51 5.01 32.08 -7.58
CA LYS A 51 5.97 31.21 -8.27
C LYS A 51 6.80 30.40 -7.27
N ASP A 52 7.42 31.09 -6.32
CA ASP A 52 8.26 30.47 -5.30
C ASP A 52 7.45 29.52 -4.43
N SER A 53 6.19 29.88 -4.12
CA SER A 53 5.30 29.02 -3.35
C SER A 53 5.00 27.69 -4.06
N TYR A 54 4.74 27.74 -5.37
CA TYR A 54 4.53 26.55 -6.17
C TYR A 54 5.78 25.68 -6.24
N LEU A 55 6.93 26.28 -6.57
CA LEU A 55 8.19 25.53 -6.72
C LEU A 55 8.61 24.88 -5.40
N GLU A 56 8.49 25.58 -4.28
CA GLU A 56 8.81 25.03 -2.96
C GLU A 56 7.82 23.92 -2.55
N MET A 57 6.54 24.02 -2.92
CA MET A 57 5.59 22.94 -2.69
C MET A 57 5.99 21.66 -3.43
N ILE A 58 6.34 21.78 -4.71
CA ILE A 58 6.81 20.64 -5.52
C ILE A 58 8.11 20.07 -4.96
N ASN A 59 9.06 20.94 -4.60
CA ASN A 59 10.32 20.54 -3.97
C ASN A 59 10.10 19.72 -2.68
N ARG A 60 9.16 20.13 -1.82
CA ARG A 60 8.81 19.37 -0.61
C ARG A 60 8.22 18.00 -0.93
N LEU A 61 7.36 17.92 -1.94
CA LEU A 61 6.79 16.65 -2.38
C LEU A 61 7.87 15.75 -2.96
N ASP A 62 8.77 16.26 -3.79
CA ASP A 62 9.85 15.48 -4.40
C ASP A 62 10.83 14.92 -3.36
N ASN A 63 11.11 15.70 -2.31
CA ASN A 63 11.97 15.28 -1.20
C ASN A 63 11.24 14.49 -0.10
N SER A 64 9.93 14.26 -0.23
CA SER A 64 9.14 13.61 0.82
C SER A 64 9.33 12.09 0.90
N GLY A 65 9.83 11.47 -0.17
CA GLY A 65 9.88 10.02 -0.35
C GLY A 65 8.55 9.38 -0.78
N ILE A 66 7.54 10.20 -1.08
CA ILE A 66 6.22 9.75 -1.56
C ILE A 66 6.32 9.34 -3.04
N PRO A 67 5.72 8.20 -3.45
CA PRO A 67 5.64 7.80 -4.85
C PRO A 67 4.98 8.87 -5.74
N GLU A 68 5.44 9.00 -6.99
CA GLU A 68 4.96 10.04 -7.93
C GLU A 68 3.42 10.09 -8.06
N VAL A 69 2.78 8.93 -8.21
CA VAL A 69 1.32 8.83 -8.34
C VAL A 69 0.59 9.44 -7.13
N ASP A 70 1.14 9.24 -5.93
CA ASP A 70 0.57 9.75 -4.70
C ASP A 70 0.86 11.24 -4.52
N LYS A 71 2.04 11.73 -4.95
CA LYS A 71 2.35 13.18 -5.02
C LYS A 71 1.34 13.91 -5.90
N GLN A 72 1.05 13.37 -7.10
CA GLN A 72 0.05 13.94 -8.01
C GLN A 72 -1.35 13.96 -7.41
N THR A 73 -1.70 12.96 -6.60
CA THR A 73 -2.97 12.93 -5.87
C THR A 73 -3.04 14.05 -4.83
N ILE A 74 -1.97 14.27 -4.07
CA ILE A 74 -1.87 15.38 -3.11
C ILE A 74 -2.01 16.73 -3.84
N ILE A 75 -1.29 16.93 -4.95
CA ILE A 75 -1.37 18.16 -5.75
C ILE A 75 -2.81 18.41 -6.22
N LYS A 76 -3.47 17.40 -6.80
CA LYS A 76 -4.87 17.53 -7.24
C LYS A 76 -5.84 17.89 -6.11
N ARG A 77 -5.64 17.35 -4.91
CA ARG A 77 -6.46 17.73 -3.74
C ARG A 77 -6.22 19.18 -3.31
N LEU A 78 -4.96 19.60 -3.24
CA LEU A 78 -4.59 20.97 -2.93
C LEU A 78 -5.15 21.96 -3.97
N GLU A 79 -5.08 21.62 -5.25
CA GLU A 79 -5.69 22.39 -6.34
C GLU A 79 -7.22 22.45 -6.24
N ALA A 80 -7.88 21.34 -5.91
CA ALA A 80 -9.33 21.31 -5.73
C ALA A 80 -9.80 22.17 -4.54
N MET A 81 -9.02 22.24 -3.47
CA MET A 81 -9.37 22.99 -2.25
C MET A 81 -9.03 24.47 -2.35
N TYR A 82 -7.89 24.81 -2.95
CA TYR A 82 -7.33 26.16 -2.90
C TYR A 82 -7.19 26.82 -4.27
N GLY A 83 -7.55 26.12 -5.36
CA GLY A 83 -7.44 26.65 -6.72
C GLY A 83 -6.01 27.10 -7.03
N ALA A 84 -5.85 28.24 -7.71
CA ALA A 84 -4.54 28.83 -8.01
C ALA A 84 -3.83 29.51 -6.83
N ASN A 85 -4.33 29.38 -5.59
CA ASN A 85 -3.69 29.97 -4.41
C ASN A 85 -2.49 29.13 -3.94
N TYR A 86 -1.40 29.18 -4.69
CA TYR A 86 -0.18 28.41 -4.41
C TYR A 86 0.44 28.70 -3.03
N PRO A 87 0.46 29.95 -2.52
CA PRO A 87 0.86 30.20 -1.13
C PRO A 87 0.05 29.39 -0.11
N LYS A 88 -1.26 29.27 -0.33
CA LYS A 88 -2.12 28.47 0.57
C LYS A 88 -1.90 26.97 0.39
N GLN A 89 -1.70 26.50 -0.84
CA GLN A 89 -1.33 25.10 -1.07
C GLN A 89 -0.01 24.73 -0.38
N LEU A 90 1.03 25.58 -0.51
CA LEU A 90 2.31 25.43 0.16
C LEU A 90 2.15 25.40 1.69
N SER A 91 1.25 26.21 2.25
CA SER A 91 1.00 26.22 3.70
C SER A 91 0.37 24.91 4.22
N ARG A 92 -0.10 24.02 3.33
CA ARG A 92 -0.82 22.79 3.65
C ARG A 92 -0.09 21.53 3.23
N VAL A 93 0.87 21.63 2.31
CA VAL A 93 1.55 20.46 1.75
C VAL A 93 2.25 19.60 2.81
N ASN A 94 2.78 20.20 3.88
CA ASN A 94 3.41 19.45 4.95
C ASN A 94 2.40 18.61 5.74
N ASP A 95 1.19 19.13 5.96
CA ASP A 95 0.11 18.38 6.61
C ASP A 95 -0.27 17.17 5.76
N GLU A 96 -0.46 17.36 4.45
CA GLU A 96 -0.75 16.28 3.49
C GLU A 96 0.35 15.21 3.43
N ILE A 97 1.63 15.63 3.44
CA ILE A 97 2.78 14.71 3.47
C ILE A 97 2.78 13.90 4.77
N ASN A 98 2.51 14.55 5.90
CA ASN A 98 2.49 13.90 7.21
C ASN A 98 1.33 12.91 7.32
N ASP A 99 0.14 13.29 6.86
CA ASP A 99 -1.04 12.43 6.85
C ASP A 99 -0.81 11.18 6.00
N TYR A 100 -0.21 11.35 4.81
CA TYR A 100 0.18 10.22 3.97
C TYR A 100 1.15 9.27 4.69
N LYS A 101 2.23 9.82 5.28
CA LYS A 101 3.22 9.01 6.01
C LYS A 101 2.59 8.28 7.20
N GLY A 102 1.68 8.93 7.92
CA GLY A 102 0.92 8.33 9.00
C GLY A 102 0.05 7.17 8.53
N LEU A 103 -0.65 7.34 7.41
CA LEU A 103 -1.47 6.29 6.81
C LEU A 103 -0.62 5.08 6.38
N VAL A 104 0.48 5.32 5.67
CA VAL A 104 1.40 4.25 5.23
C VAL A 104 1.96 3.47 6.40
N ASN A 105 2.35 4.15 7.48
CA ASN A 105 2.86 3.48 8.68
C ASN A 105 1.79 2.62 9.34
N ARG A 106 0.56 3.12 9.48
CA ARG A 106 -0.56 2.35 10.04
C ARG A 106 -0.86 1.10 9.21
N ILE A 107 -0.93 1.23 7.88
CA ILE A 107 -1.14 0.09 6.97
C ILE A 107 -0.03 -0.95 7.16
N ARG A 108 1.24 -0.51 7.28
CA ARG A 108 2.37 -1.41 7.50
C ARG A 108 2.24 -2.16 8.83
N GLU A 109 1.89 -1.47 9.90
CA GLU A 109 1.69 -2.07 11.22
C GLU A 109 0.55 -3.09 11.22
N GLU A 110 -0.58 -2.76 10.61
CA GLU A 110 -1.73 -3.65 10.45
C GLU A 110 -1.36 -4.90 9.64
N GLN A 111 -0.65 -4.74 8.50
CA GLN A 111 -0.19 -5.87 7.70
C GLN A 111 0.79 -6.77 8.47
N ASN A 112 1.73 -6.19 9.20
CA ASN A 112 2.67 -6.94 10.03
C ASN A 112 1.95 -7.73 11.12
N ALA A 113 0.97 -7.12 11.80
CA ALA A 113 0.18 -7.78 12.83
C ALA A 113 -0.64 -8.96 12.27
N VAL A 114 -1.28 -8.77 11.10
CA VAL A 114 -2.01 -9.83 10.40
C VAL A 114 -1.06 -10.96 10.00
N GLN A 115 0.10 -10.64 9.43
CA GLN A 115 1.09 -11.63 9.02
C GLN A 115 1.59 -12.45 10.21
N GLN A 116 1.92 -11.80 11.34
CA GLN A 116 2.34 -12.49 12.56
C GLN A 116 1.26 -13.41 13.10
N LYS A 117 0.00 -12.93 13.13
CA LYS A 117 -1.15 -13.75 13.56
C LYS A 117 -1.32 -14.97 12.67
N THR A 118 -1.30 -14.80 11.35
CA THR A 118 -1.40 -15.91 10.39
C THR A 118 -0.25 -16.90 10.56
N GLN A 119 0.99 -16.44 10.74
CA GLN A 119 2.13 -17.32 10.99
C GLN A 119 1.99 -18.11 12.30
N ALA A 120 1.53 -17.46 13.37
CA ALA A 120 1.31 -18.11 14.65
C ALA A 120 0.20 -19.17 14.59
N GLU A 121 -0.93 -18.85 13.95
CA GLU A 121 -2.03 -19.80 13.73
C GLU A 121 -1.62 -20.99 12.87
N ASN A 122 -0.82 -20.74 11.85
CA ASN A 122 -0.29 -21.76 10.95
C ASN A 122 0.70 -22.68 11.68
N ALA A 123 1.61 -22.12 12.49
CA ALA A 123 2.52 -22.89 13.35
C ALA A 123 1.75 -23.74 14.38
N LYS A 124 0.74 -23.17 15.03
CA LYS A 124 -0.14 -23.90 15.96
C LYS A 124 -0.86 -25.06 15.25
N SER A 125 -1.43 -24.80 14.07
CA SER A 125 -2.13 -25.83 13.29
C SER A 125 -1.17 -26.95 12.86
N LYS A 126 0.09 -26.65 12.57
CA LYS A 126 1.12 -27.67 12.27
C LYS A 126 1.34 -28.64 13.42
N GLU A 127 1.42 -28.15 14.66
CA GLU A 127 1.55 -29.01 15.84
C GLU A 127 0.26 -29.79 16.12
N GLU A 128 -0.90 -29.16 15.96
CA GLU A 128 -2.20 -29.85 16.11
C GLU A 128 -2.40 -30.98 15.10
N ILE A 129 -1.94 -30.81 13.85
CA ILE A 129 -1.95 -31.89 12.85
C ILE A 129 -1.19 -33.10 13.36
N LYS A 130 0.01 -32.93 13.94
CA LYS A 130 0.77 -34.07 14.50
C LYS A 130 -0.05 -34.80 15.57
N SER A 131 -0.73 -34.07 16.46
CA SER A 131 -1.58 -34.66 17.49
C SER A 131 -2.78 -35.42 16.92
N ILE A 132 -3.46 -34.86 15.90
CA ILE A 132 -4.59 -35.50 15.22
C ILE A 132 -4.14 -36.80 14.53
N LEU A 133 -3.00 -36.76 13.85
CA LEU A 133 -2.48 -37.94 13.15
C LEU A 133 -2.02 -39.03 14.13
N ASN A 134 -1.51 -38.66 15.32
CA ASN A 134 -1.08 -39.62 16.32
C ASN A 134 -2.25 -40.26 17.09
N SER A 135 -3.36 -39.55 17.25
CA SER A 135 -4.55 -40.04 17.97
C SER A 135 -5.57 -40.76 17.07
N SER A 136 -5.37 -40.73 15.75
CA SER A 136 -6.28 -41.38 14.80
C SER A 136 -6.18 -42.91 14.85
N SER A 137 -7.33 -43.59 14.83
CA SER A 137 -7.45 -45.05 14.73
C SER A 137 -7.38 -45.58 13.30
N ILE A 138 -7.25 -44.69 12.30
CA ILE A 138 -7.14 -45.06 10.88
C ILE A 138 -5.80 -45.77 10.62
N PRO A 139 -5.77 -46.81 9.78
CA PRO A 139 -4.53 -47.44 9.34
C PRO A 139 -3.49 -46.43 8.84
N LYS A 140 -2.23 -46.64 9.22
CA LYS A 140 -1.17 -45.65 8.97
C LYS A 140 -0.97 -45.33 7.48
N THR A 141 -1.16 -46.32 6.61
CA THR A 141 -1.07 -46.17 5.15
C THR A 141 -2.10 -45.16 4.62
N ASP A 142 -3.35 -45.29 5.04
CA ASP A 142 -4.45 -44.42 4.60
C ASP A 142 -4.28 -43.01 5.17
N LEU A 143 -3.85 -42.93 6.44
CA LEU A 143 -3.61 -41.67 7.12
C LEU A 143 -2.45 -40.87 6.48
N ASN A 144 -1.39 -41.55 6.05
CA ASN A 144 -0.29 -40.93 5.31
C ASN A 144 -0.77 -40.38 3.96
N ARG A 145 -1.67 -41.08 3.25
CA ARG A 145 -2.26 -40.59 1.99
C ARG A 145 -3.11 -39.35 2.22
N ILE A 146 -3.94 -39.33 3.26
CA ILE A 146 -4.74 -38.15 3.64
C ILE A 146 -3.83 -36.94 3.90
N LYS A 147 -2.74 -37.16 4.65
CA LYS A 147 -1.76 -36.10 4.95
C LYS A 147 -1.10 -35.56 3.67
N GLN A 148 -0.64 -36.44 2.79
CA GLN A 148 -0.01 -36.04 1.54
C GLN A 148 -0.96 -35.22 0.66
N ASN A 149 -2.21 -35.67 0.50
CA ASN A 149 -3.22 -34.93 -0.27
C ASN A 149 -3.46 -33.53 0.33
N ALA A 150 -3.46 -33.40 1.66
CA ALA A 150 -3.59 -32.09 2.31
C ALA A 150 -2.40 -31.18 1.99
N GLU A 151 -1.18 -31.70 2.04
CA GLU A 151 0.05 -30.96 1.72
C GLU A 151 0.11 -30.52 0.24
N GLU A 152 -0.40 -31.35 -0.67
CA GLU A 152 -0.51 -31.05 -2.10
C GLU A 152 -1.57 -29.99 -2.40
N GLU A 153 -2.77 -30.12 -1.81
CA GLU A 153 -3.90 -29.19 -2.02
C GLU A 153 -3.67 -27.83 -1.37
N TYR A 154 -3.07 -27.81 -0.17
CA TYR A 154 -2.85 -26.60 0.61
C TYR A 154 -1.38 -26.41 1.01
N PRO A 155 -0.47 -26.11 0.06
CA PRO A 155 0.95 -26.03 0.36
C PRO A 155 1.28 -24.93 1.38
N ASN A 156 1.91 -25.32 2.50
CA ASN A 156 2.30 -24.45 3.61
C ASN A 156 1.15 -23.73 4.35
N ASP A 157 -0.10 -24.07 4.08
CA ASP A 157 -1.26 -23.61 4.86
C ASP A 157 -1.71 -24.73 5.80
N TYR A 158 -1.04 -24.87 6.94
CA TYR A 158 -1.35 -25.91 7.92
C TYR A 158 -2.73 -25.72 8.55
N THR A 159 -3.33 -24.52 8.49
CA THR A 159 -4.70 -24.30 8.97
C THR A 159 -5.70 -25.01 8.04
N LEU A 160 -5.57 -24.82 6.73
CA LEU A 160 -6.39 -25.52 5.74
C LEU A 160 -6.07 -27.01 5.66
N GLN A 161 -4.79 -27.39 5.73
CA GLN A 161 -4.41 -28.81 5.82
C GLN A 161 -5.06 -29.49 7.02
N LYS A 162 -5.08 -28.84 8.19
CA LYS A 162 -5.72 -29.37 9.39
C LYS A 162 -7.22 -29.57 9.19
N ALA A 163 -7.91 -28.61 8.57
CA ALA A 163 -9.33 -28.71 8.28
C ALA A 163 -9.61 -29.87 7.32
N TYR A 164 -8.82 -29.99 6.25
CA TYR A 164 -8.90 -31.09 5.30
C TYR A 164 -8.69 -32.45 5.96
N ILE A 165 -7.62 -32.60 6.74
CA ILE A 165 -7.28 -33.85 7.44
C ILE A 165 -8.42 -34.25 8.39
N LYS A 166 -8.95 -33.31 9.18
CA LYS A 166 -10.09 -33.58 10.07
C LYS A 166 -11.32 -34.06 9.30
N GLY A 167 -11.64 -33.41 8.18
CA GLY A 167 -12.75 -33.79 7.32
C GLY A 167 -12.57 -35.20 6.75
N ALA A 168 -11.40 -35.48 6.19
CA ALA A 168 -11.09 -36.78 5.60
C ALA A 168 -11.11 -37.93 6.63
N ILE A 169 -10.57 -37.72 7.83
CA ILE A 169 -10.64 -38.70 8.93
C ILE A 169 -12.11 -38.98 9.31
N LYS A 170 -12.92 -37.93 9.43
CA LYS A 170 -14.34 -38.07 9.76
C LYS A 170 -15.06 -38.90 8.70
N THR A 171 -14.92 -38.54 7.42
CA THR A 171 -15.53 -39.27 6.30
C THR A 171 -15.08 -40.72 6.26
N TYR A 172 -13.80 -41.00 6.47
CA TYR A 172 -13.29 -42.38 6.52
C TYR A 172 -13.97 -43.21 7.61
N ASN A 173 -14.10 -42.63 8.81
CA ASN A 173 -14.75 -43.31 9.94
C ASN A 173 -16.25 -43.51 9.73
N ASP A 174 -16.92 -42.55 9.08
CA ASP A 174 -18.35 -42.63 8.78
C ASP A 174 -18.66 -43.71 7.72
N LEU A 175 -17.75 -43.94 6.76
CA LEU A 175 -17.90 -44.97 5.72
C LEU A 175 -17.58 -46.40 6.20
N LYS A 176 -16.94 -46.56 7.36
CA LYS A 176 -16.64 -47.87 7.97
C LYS A 176 -17.72 -48.36 8.95
N LYS A 177 -18.70 -47.51 9.27
CA LYS A 177 -19.89 -47.89 10.04
C LYS A 177 -20.92 -48.53 9.12
#